data_AF-A0A7V5U1M0-F1
#
_entry.id   AF-A0A7V5U1M0-F1
#
_cell.length_a   1.000
_cell.length_b   1.000
_cell.length_c   1.000
_cell.angle_alpha   90.00
_cell.angle_beta   90.00
_cell.angle_gamma   90.00
#
_symmetry.space_group_name_H-M   'P 1'
#
loop_
_entity.id
_entity.type
_entity.pdbx_description
1 polymer ?
#
loop_
_entity_poly.entity_id
_entity_poly.type
_entity_poly.pdbx_seq_one_letter_code
_entity_poly.pdbx_strand_id
1 'polypeptide(L)'
;MAQTVRNALHRPATEGPQPQVKPSANQEHDWRQYLEERKTAKKMRLLAVAFLVFYLLLVGSKSFEDFKAEQRATRAQHITYAQGLASQISTEIENAIIWTNNGLSEGQTPLQSARLIAKSPGIEMAAILSDKNKFIAAWPKNTSLLSEIRARKPENIKAITLNSLIHDSGKVTPLLLMPGNQFVTVVALEPTALLKPAPGQQGFQALITSSGRIISGNPEVVRQGPRRFFGLDEKSFDRLAHESSRQISTIKLAEEKFYLSSVKVPN
;
A
#
# COMPACT_ATOMS: atom_id res chain seq x y z
N MET A 1 12.62 5.24 -84.04
CA MET A 1 12.86 3.79 -83.89
C MET A 1 11.56 3.18 -83.36
N ALA A 2 10.57 2.77 -84.16
CA ALA A 2 10.51 1.60 -85.08
C ALA A 2 10.91 0.31 -84.34
N GLN A 3 10.08 -0.73 -84.16
CA GLN A 3 9.21 -1.53 -85.06
C GLN A 3 7.95 -1.97 -84.26
N THR A 4 6.69 -2.09 -84.71
CA THR A 4 6.01 -2.57 -85.94
C THR A 4 6.16 -4.08 -86.21
N VAL A 5 5.20 -4.89 -85.74
CA VAL A 5 4.83 -6.17 -86.35
C VAL A 5 3.30 -6.22 -86.51
N ARG A 6 2.89 -6.28 -87.79
CA ARG A 6 1.53 -6.54 -88.29
C ARG A 6 1.28 -8.05 -88.31
N ASN A 7 0.04 -8.45 -88.05
CA ASN A 7 -0.64 -9.62 -88.61
C ASN A 7 -2.07 -9.61 -88.07
N ALA A 8 -3.13 -10.00 -88.77
CA ALA A 8 -3.50 -10.03 -90.18
C ALA A 8 -5.04 -10.14 -90.12
N LEU A 9 -5.75 -9.46 -91.03
CA LEU A 9 -7.20 -9.49 -91.13
C LEU A 9 -7.71 -10.91 -91.44
N HIS A 10 -8.72 -11.36 -90.69
CA HIS A 10 -9.79 -12.21 -91.21
C HIS A 10 -11.16 -11.84 -90.58
N ARG A 11 -11.98 -11.15 -91.37
CA ARG A 11 -13.45 -11.30 -91.41
C ARG A 11 -13.74 -12.40 -92.44
N PRO A 12 -14.79 -13.24 -92.32
CA PRO A 12 -16.21 -12.85 -92.23
C PRO A 12 -16.95 -13.68 -91.15
N ALA A 13 -18.25 -13.63 -90.86
CA ALA A 13 -19.43 -13.35 -91.67
C ALA A 13 -20.60 -12.90 -90.77
N THR A 14 -21.51 -12.15 -91.37
CA THR A 14 -22.89 -11.96 -90.95
C THR A 14 -23.65 -13.29 -90.99
N GLU A 15 -24.34 -13.64 -89.91
CA GLU A 15 -25.80 -13.92 -89.85
C GLU A 15 -26.17 -14.77 -88.64
N GLY A 16 -27.34 -14.44 -88.07
CA GLY A 16 -28.05 -15.27 -87.11
C GLY A 16 -28.65 -14.46 -85.98
N PRO A 17 -29.97 -14.18 -85.95
CA PRO A 17 -30.61 -13.72 -84.74
C PRO A 17 -30.39 -14.80 -83.67
N GLN A 18 -29.69 -14.43 -82.58
CA GLN A 18 -29.47 -15.36 -81.48
C GLN A 18 -30.83 -15.84 -80.99
N PRO A 19 -31.07 -17.17 -80.96
CA PRO A 19 -32.30 -17.69 -80.39
C PRO A 19 -32.37 -17.23 -78.93
N GLN A 20 -33.46 -16.53 -78.57
CA GLN A 20 -33.82 -16.36 -77.18
C GLN A 20 -34.10 -17.75 -76.62
N VAL A 21 -33.05 -18.37 -76.08
CA VAL A 21 -33.15 -19.59 -75.29
C VAL A 21 -33.99 -19.21 -74.07
N LYS A 22 -35.28 -19.54 -74.10
CA LYS A 22 -36.09 -19.53 -72.89
C LYS A 22 -35.40 -20.48 -71.90
N PRO A 23 -34.99 -19.99 -70.72
CA PRO A 23 -34.36 -20.85 -69.72
C PRO A 23 -35.31 -22.03 -69.45
N SER A 24 -34.78 -23.25 -69.48
CA SER A 24 -35.59 -24.43 -69.20
C SER A 24 -36.09 -24.33 -67.75
N ALA A 25 -37.29 -24.83 -67.48
CA ALA A 25 -37.90 -24.78 -66.15
C ALA A 25 -37.02 -25.40 -65.03
N ASN A 26 -36.03 -26.23 -65.40
CA ASN A 26 -35.04 -26.79 -64.46
C ASN A 26 -33.93 -25.80 -64.07
N GLN A 27 -33.52 -24.87 -64.95
CA GLN A 27 -32.60 -23.79 -64.57
C GLN A 27 -33.24 -22.80 -63.60
N GLU A 28 -34.58 -22.69 -63.59
CA GLU A 28 -35.27 -21.83 -62.64
C GLU A 28 -35.27 -22.35 -61.20
N HIS A 29 -35.26 -23.67 -61.03
CA HIS A 29 -35.19 -24.31 -59.72
C HIS A 29 -33.80 -24.19 -59.08
N ASP A 30 -32.72 -24.30 -59.87
CA ASP A 30 -31.34 -24.23 -59.41
C ASP A 30 -30.96 -22.85 -58.85
N TRP A 31 -31.38 -21.76 -59.50
CA TRP A 31 -31.06 -20.42 -59.01
C TRP A 31 -31.83 -20.08 -57.73
N ARG A 32 -33.04 -20.62 -57.54
CA ARG A 32 -33.82 -20.45 -56.30
C ARG A 32 -33.14 -21.16 -55.14
N GLN A 33 -32.70 -22.40 -55.34
CA GLN A 33 -31.93 -23.14 -54.33
C GLN A 33 -30.62 -22.43 -54.00
N TYR A 34 -29.86 -21.98 -55.00
CA TYR A 34 -28.63 -21.22 -54.78
C TYR A 34 -28.87 -19.93 -53.99
N LEU A 35 -29.94 -19.18 -54.29
CA LEU A 35 -30.30 -17.98 -53.52
C LEU A 35 -30.75 -18.31 -52.09
N GLU A 36 -31.45 -19.41 -51.86
CA GLU A 36 -31.85 -19.86 -50.52
C GLU A 36 -30.67 -20.35 -49.68
N GLU A 37 -29.75 -21.09 -50.26
CA GLU A 37 -28.48 -21.50 -49.61
C GLU A 37 -27.65 -20.27 -49.25
N ARG A 38 -27.55 -19.28 -50.15
CA ARG A 38 -26.81 -18.05 -49.90
C ARG A 38 -27.46 -17.20 -48.80
N LYS A 39 -28.80 -17.17 -48.73
CA LYS A 39 -29.55 -16.53 -47.63
C LYS A 39 -29.32 -17.26 -46.31
N THR A 40 -29.34 -18.59 -46.32
CA THR A 40 -29.12 -19.43 -45.14
C THR A 40 -27.69 -19.32 -44.62
N ALA A 41 -26.70 -19.32 -45.51
CA ALA A 41 -25.29 -19.07 -45.18
C ALA A 41 -25.06 -17.67 -44.60
N LYS A 42 -25.72 -16.64 -45.13
CA LYS A 42 -25.69 -15.28 -44.54
C LYS A 42 -26.30 -15.23 -43.14
N LYS A 43 -27.44 -15.91 -42.92
CA LYS A 43 -28.07 -16.03 -41.59
C LYS A 43 -27.17 -16.77 -40.60
N MET A 44 -26.56 -17.89 -41.01
CA MET A 44 -25.60 -18.66 -40.20
C MET A 44 -24.38 -17.81 -39.82
N ARG A 45 -23.80 -17.05 -40.76
CA ARG A 45 -22.69 -16.13 -40.48
C ARG A 45 -23.08 -15.03 -39.51
N LEU A 46 -24.26 -14.43 -39.68
CA LEU A 46 -24.75 -13.39 -38.77
C LEU A 46 -24.98 -13.95 -37.35
N LEU A 47 -25.52 -15.17 -37.24
CA LEU A 47 -25.68 -15.86 -35.97
C LEU A 47 -24.33 -16.16 -35.31
N ALA A 48 -23.34 -16.63 -36.07
CA ALA A 48 -22.00 -16.89 -35.56
C ALA A 48 -21.31 -15.60 -35.07
N VAL A 49 -21.45 -14.49 -35.81
CA VAL A 49 -20.95 -13.17 -35.38
C VAL A 49 -21.67 -12.71 -34.11
N ALA A 50 -22.99 -12.86 -34.03
CA ALA A 50 -23.76 -12.51 -32.84
C ALA A 50 -23.33 -13.33 -31.61
N PHE A 51 -23.11 -14.64 -31.77
CA PHE A 51 -22.57 -15.50 -30.71
C PHE A 51 -21.16 -15.09 -30.29
N LEU A 52 -20.29 -14.73 -31.23
CA LEU A 52 -18.94 -14.26 -30.92
C LEU A 52 -18.98 -12.95 -30.13
N VAL A 53 -19.80 -11.98 -30.55
CA VAL A 53 -19.96 -10.71 -29.83
C VAL A 53 -20.51 -10.96 -28.42
N PHE A 54 -21.52 -11.82 -28.29
CA PHE A 54 -22.08 -12.19 -27.00
C PHE A 54 -21.05 -12.87 -26.08
N TYR A 55 -20.25 -13.78 -26.63
CA TYR A 55 -19.16 -14.43 -25.91
C TYR A 55 -18.11 -13.42 -25.44
N LEU A 56 -17.67 -12.49 -26.30
CA LEU A 56 -16.72 -11.44 -25.93
C LEU A 56 -17.28 -10.51 -24.85
N LEU A 57 -18.57 -10.19 -24.88
CA LEU A 57 -19.23 -9.43 -23.83
C LEU A 57 -19.26 -10.19 -22.50
N LEU A 58 -19.57 -11.49 -22.51
CA LEU A 58 -19.55 -12.32 -21.30
C LEU A 58 -18.15 -12.43 -20.70
N VAL A 59 -17.13 -12.72 -21.53
CA VAL A 59 -15.74 -12.80 -21.08
C VAL A 59 -15.26 -11.44 -20.57
N GLY A 60 -15.58 -10.35 -21.26
CA GLY A 60 -15.24 -9.00 -20.84
C GLY A 60 -15.89 -8.60 -19.52
N SER A 61 -17.18 -8.91 -19.35
CA SER A 61 -17.90 -8.65 -18.09
C SER A 61 -17.29 -9.42 -16.93
N LYS A 62 -17.05 -10.73 -17.11
CA LYS A 62 -16.43 -11.57 -16.07
C LYS A 62 -15.02 -11.09 -15.73
N SER A 63 -14.20 -10.78 -16.73
CA SER A 63 -12.84 -10.28 -16.53
C SER A 63 -12.84 -8.97 -15.74
N PHE A 64 -13.79 -8.08 -16.01
CA PHE A 64 -13.93 -6.82 -15.27
C PHE A 64 -14.40 -7.02 -13.83
N GLU A 65 -15.31 -7.96 -13.59
CA GLU A 65 -15.74 -8.33 -12.24
C GLU A 65 -14.62 -8.99 -11.44
N ASP A 66 -13.91 -9.94 -12.04
CA ASP A 66 -12.78 -10.64 -11.42
C ASP A 66 -11.67 -9.64 -11.06
N PHE A 67 -11.33 -8.69 -11.95
CA PHE A 67 -10.36 -7.64 -11.67
C PHE A 67 -10.79 -6.71 -10.51
N LYS A 68 -12.07 -6.33 -10.46
CA LYS A 68 -12.60 -5.53 -9.35
C LYS A 68 -12.60 -6.31 -8.03
N ALA A 69 -12.93 -7.60 -8.07
CA ALA A 69 -12.93 -8.47 -6.91
C ALA A 69 -11.50 -8.63 -6.35
N GLU A 70 -10.52 -8.86 -7.23
CA GLU A 70 -9.10 -8.93 -6.87
C GLU A 70 -8.60 -7.62 -6.25
N GLN A 71 -8.87 -6.47 -6.87
CA GLN A 71 -8.49 -5.17 -6.28
C GLN A 71 -9.10 -4.95 -4.90
N ARG A 72 -10.36 -5.34 -4.69
CA ARG A 72 -11.01 -5.24 -3.37
C ARG A 72 -10.35 -6.17 -2.36
N ALA A 73 -10.04 -7.41 -2.76
CA ALA A 73 -9.38 -8.39 -1.92
C ALA A 73 -7.97 -7.92 -1.51
N THR A 74 -7.15 -7.43 -2.44
CA THR A 74 -5.81 -6.88 -2.17
C THR A 74 -5.90 -5.68 -1.23
N ARG A 75 -6.81 -4.73 -1.46
CA ARG A 75 -7.03 -3.59 -0.55
C ARG A 75 -7.43 -4.04 0.85
N ALA A 76 -8.34 -5.00 0.97
CA ALA A 76 -8.75 -5.55 2.25
C ALA A 76 -7.57 -6.20 2.97
N GLN A 77 -6.75 -6.99 2.27
CA GLN A 77 -5.55 -7.61 2.83
C GLN A 77 -4.54 -6.58 3.36
N HIS A 78 -4.26 -5.50 2.61
CA HIS A 78 -3.36 -4.43 3.08
C HIS A 78 -3.88 -3.75 4.35
N ILE A 79 -5.17 -3.45 4.44
CA ILE A 79 -5.77 -2.91 5.66
C ILE A 79 -5.67 -3.91 6.80
N THR A 80 -6.05 -5.16 6.60
CA THR A 80 -5.99 -6.20 7.64
C THR A 80 -4.57 -6.37 8.16
N TYR A 81 -3.57 -6.33 7.28
CA TYR A 81 -2.17 -6.34 7.67
C TYR A 81 -1.79 -5.11 8.51
N ALA A 82 -2.12 -3.89 8.04
CA ALA A 82 -1.83 -2.66 8.78
C ALA A 82 -2.53 -2.62 10.15
N GLN A 83 -3.74 -3.20 10.26
CA GLN A 83 -4.43 -3.37 11.53
C GLN A 83 -3.75 -4.36 12.46
N GLY A 84 -3.33 -5.51 11.94
CA GLY A 84 -2.56 -6.49 12.72
C GLY A 84 -1.27 -5.86 13.27
N LEU A 85 -0.57 -5.08 12.45
CA LEU A 85 0.61 -4.33 12.86
C LEU A 85 0.28 -3.28 13.93
N ALA A 86 -0.79 -2.50 13.75
CA ALA A 86 -1.24 -1.51 14.73
C ALA A 86 -1.60 -2.15 16.08
N SER A 87 -2.29 -3.29 16.07
CA SER A 87 -2.57 -4.07 17.28
C SER A 87 -1.30 -4.59 17.94
N GLN A 88 -0.34 -5.10 17.17
CA GLN A 88 0.95 -5.53 17.71
C GLN A 88 1.69 -4.36 18.39
N ILE A 89 1.74 -3.18 17.75
CA ILE A 89 2.34 -1.98 18.33
C ILE A 89 1.66 -1.61 19.66
N SER A 90 0.32 -1.64 19.71
CA SER A 90 -0.44 -1.39 20.95
C SER A 90 -0.01 -2.33 22.06
N THR A 91 0.09 -3.63 21.76
CA THR A 91 0.54 -4.64 22.74
C THR A 91 1.98 -4.39 23.21
N GLU A 92 2.90 -4.02 22.32
CA GLU A 92 4.29 -3.72 22.71
C GLU A 92 4.37 -2.46 23.58
N ILE A 93 3.55 -1.44 23.31
CA ILE A 93 3.44 -0.24 24.16
C ILE A 93 2.87 -0.59 25.54
N GLU A 94 1.79 -1.38 25.58
CA GLU A 94 1.17 -1.84 26.83
C GLU A 94 2.14 -2.68 27.66
N ASN A 95 2.88 -3.60 27.02
CA ASN A 95 3.92 -4.38 27.66
C ASN A 95 5.00 -3.48 28.26
N ALA A 96 5.48 -2.47 27.52
CA ALA A 96 6.46 -1.52 28.03
C ALA A 96 5.92 -0.75 29.25
N ILE A 97 4.65 -0.34 29.24
CA ILE A 97 3.99 0.31 30.40
C ILE A 97 3.94 -0.64 31.59
N ILE A 98 3.52 -1.89 31.40
CA ILE A 98 3.45 -2.91 32.46
C ILE A 98 4.83 -3.15 33.07
N TRP A 99 5.85 -3.39 32.25
CA TRP A 99 7.22 -3.58 32.72
C TRP A 99 7.76 -2.37 33.45
N THR A 100 7.41 -1.17 32.99
CA THR A 100 7.79 0.07 33.65
C THR A 100 7.17 0.16 35.04
N ASN A 101 5.86 -0.12 35.15
CA ASN A 101 5.15 -0.11 36.43
C ASN A 101 5.69 -1.19 37.39
N ASN A 102 5.97 -2.39 36.91
CA ASN A 102 6.56 -3.46 37.72
C ASN A 102 7.93 -3.04 38.24
N GLY A 103 8.80 -2.49 37.38
CA GLY A 103 10.11 -2.01 37.80
C GLY A 103 10.06 -0.85 38.79
N LEU A 104 9.08 0.05 38.66
CA LEU A 104 8.82 1.12 39.64
C LEU A 104 8.32 0.57 40.98
N SER A 105 7.47 -0.46 40.97
CA SER A 105 6.90 -1.06 42.18
C SER A 105 7.87 -1.99 42.93
N GLU A 106 8.70 -2.74 42.21
CA GLU A 106 9.63 -3.70 42.80
C GLU A 106 10.97 -3.06 43.22
N GLY A 107 11.35 -1.96 42.57
CA GLY A 107 12.58 -1.27 42.88
C GLY A 107 12.50 -0.51 44.21
N GLN A 108 13.36 -0.86 45.17
CA GLN A 108 13.41 -0.21 46.48
C GLN A 108 14.08 1.17 46.43
N THR A 109 14.84 1.45 45.37
CA THR A 109 15.51 2.73 45.15
C THR A 109 15.31 3.17 43.69
N PRO A 110 15.36 4.48 43.38
CA PRO A 110 15.19 4.97 42.00
C PRO A 110 16.16 4.33 41.00
N LEU A 111 17.40 4.06 41.42
CA LEU A 111 18.39 3.40 40.57
C LEU A 111 18.05 1.92 40.34
N GLN A 112 17.56 1.22 41.37
CA GLN A 112 17.11 -0.15 41.24
C GLN A 112 15.89 -0.23 40.32
N SER A 113 14.92 0.67 40.48
CA SER A 113 13.75 0.75 39.60
C SER A 113 14.18 0.97 38.14
N ALA A 114 14.99 1.99 37.86
CA ALA A 114 15.51 2.25 36.52
C ALA A 114 16.24 1.04 35.93
N ARG A 115 17.02 0.31 36.74
CA ARG A 115 17.71 -0.90 36.30
C ARG A 115 16.76 -2.07 36.01
N LEU A 116 15.70 -2.26 36.81
CA LEU A 116 14.71 -3.31 36.58
C LEU A 116 13.94 -3.03 35.28
N ILE A 117 13.50 -1.80 35.08
CA ILE A 117 12.81 -1.36 33.85
C ILE A 117 13.71 -1.58 32.63
N ALA A 118 14.97 -1.11 32.68
CA ALA A 118 15.91 -1.22 31.57
C ALA A 118 16.39 -2.65 31.27
N LYS A 119 16.07 -3.63 32.14
CA LYS A 119 16.34 -5.05 31.89
C LYS A 119 15.15 -5.78 31.27
N SER A 120 13.99 -5.13 31.21
CA SER A 120 12.80 -5.72 30.62
C SER A 120 12.93 -5.82 29.09
N PRO A 121 12.24 -6.77 28.45
CA PRO A 121 12.32 -6.96 26.99
C PRO A 121 11.95 -5.69 26.21
N GLY A 122 12.74 -5.36 25.18
CA GLY A 122 12.46 -4.24 24.26
C GLY A 122 12.75 -2.85 24.83
N ILE A 123 13.34 -2.75 26.03
CA ILE A 123 13.75 -1.49 26.65
C ILE A 123 15.29 -1.38 26.62
N GLU A 124 15.80 -0.36 25.94
CA GLU A 124 17.25 -0.09 25.82
C GLU A 124 17.77 0.67 27.06
N MET A 125 16.96 1.58 27.60
CA MET A 125 17.33 2.41 28.75
C MET A 125 16.09 2.91 29.49
N ALA A 126 16.25 3.12 30.79
CA ALA A 126 15.27 3.84 31.60
C ALA A 126 15.92 4.91 32.46
N ALA A 127 15.20 6.01 32.66
CA ALA A 127 15.58 7.13 33.49
C ALA A 127 14.40 7.63 34.31
N ILE A 128 14.69 8.09 35.52
CA ILE A 128 13.74 8.75 36.41
C ILE A 128 14.22 10.19 36.56
N LEU A 129 13.38 11.13 36.14
CA LEU A 129 13.60 12.57 36.18
C LEU A 129 12.75 13.18 37.30
N SER A 130 13.26 14.19 37.98
CA SER A 130 12.45 15.01 38.89
C SER A 130 11.49 15.91 38.11
N ASP A 131 10.52 16.50 38.80
CA ASP A 131 9.66 17.60 38.35
C ASP A 131 10.41 18.72 37.60
N LYS A 132 11.64 19.05 38.04
CA LYS A 132 12.55 20.04 37.44
C LYS A 132 13.43 19.48 36.31
N ASN A 133 13.07 18.35 35.74
CA ASN A 133 13.80 17.66 34.67
C ASN A 133 15.27 17.32 35.04
N LYS A 134 15.54 17.01 36.32
CA LYS A 134 16.87 16.54 36.77
C LYS A 134 16.87 15.02 36.87
N PHE A 135 17.90 14.36 36.36
CA PHE A 135 18.07 12.92 36.56
C PHE A 135 18.20 12.60 38.05
N ILE A 136 17.23 11.83 38.56
CA ILE A 136 17.29 11.18 39.87
C ILE A 136 18.04 9.86 39.71
N ALA A 137 17.70 9.08 38.68
CA ALA A 137 18.33 7.82 38.36
C ALA A 137 18.28 7.54 36.86
N ALA A 138 19.24 6.75 36.38
CA ALA A 138 19.25 6.26 35.00
C ALA A 138 20.03 4.95 34.91
N TRP A 139 19.60 4.08 33.99
CA TRP A 139 20.30 2.85 33.66
C TRP A 139 20.14 2.52 32.16
N PRO A 140 21.24 2.31 31.41
CA PRO A 140 22.64 2.43 31.83
C PRO A 140 23.05 3.88 32.14
N LYS A 141 24.00 4.10 33.07
CA LYS A 141 24.39 5.45 33.53
C LYS A 141 25.12 6.31 32.49
N ASN A 142 25.79 5.69 31.51
CA ASN A 142 26.69 6.35 30.57
C ASN A 142 26.25 6.14 29.11
N THR A 143 24.99 6.42 28.79
CA THR A 143 24.50 6.39 27.41
C THR A 143 24.35 7.80 26.84
N SER A 144 24.69 7.97 25.56
CA SER A 144 24.47 9.21 24.80
C SER A 144 22.99 9.61 24.77
N LEU A 145 22.08 8.64 24.89
CA LEU A 145 20.65 8.88 24.94
C LEU A 145 20.24 9.77 26.14
N LEU A 146 20.97 9.71 27.26
CA LEU A 146 20.65 10.52 28.44
C LEU A 146 20.91 12.01 28.20
N SER A 147 21.97 12.37 27.47
CA SER A 147 22.23 13.78 27.14
C SER A 147 21.16 14.36 26.20
N GLU A 148 20.66 13.55 25.27
CA GLU A 148 19.59 13.95 24.35
C GLU A 148 18.24 14.14 25.07
N ILE A 149 17.89 13.23 26.00
CA ILE A 149 16.69 13.38 26.83
C ILE A 149 16.77 14.65 27.68
N ARG A 150 17.94 14.95 28.24
CA ARG A 150 18.16 16.15 29.06
C ARG A 150 17.85 17.43 28.30
N ALA A 151 18.26 17.49 27.03
CA ALA A 151 18.07 18.65 26.17
C ALA A 151 16.59 18.91 25.85
N ARG A 152 15.75 17.87 25.83
CA ARG A 152 14.34 17.97 25.40
C ARG A 152 13.36 18.43 26.47
N LYS A 153 13.78 18.52 27.74
CA LYS A 153 12.95 18.99 28.87
C LYS A 153 11.49 18.54 28.78
N PRO A 154 11.18 17.25 29.01
CA PRO A 154 9.81 16.77 29.14
C PRO A 154 9.11 17.44 30.34
N GLU A 155 8.60 18.66 30.13
CA GLU A 155 7.88 19.45 31.13
C GLU A 155 6.37 19.24 30.96
N ASN A 156 5.63 19.22 32.08
CA ASN A 156 4.17 19.21 32.13
C ASN A 156 3.48 18.01 31.45
N ILE A 157 4.09 16.82 31.55
CA ILE A 157 3.48 15.59 31.08
C ILE A 157 2.35 15.19 32.04
N LYS A 158 1.10 15.22 31.56
CA LYS A 158 -0.10 14.87 32.34
C LYS A 158 -0.60 13.45 32.09
N ALA A 159 -0.18 12.85 30.99
CA ALA A 159 -0.57 11.51 30.57
C ALA A 159 0.64 10.78 29.96
N ILE A 160 0.56 9.46 29.90
CA ILE A 160 1.57 8.65 29.20
C ILE A 160 1.68 9.16 27.76
N THR A 161 2.89 9.54 27.35
CA THR A 161 3.14 10.16 26.06
C THR A 161 4.20 9.39 25.30
N LEU A 162 3.94 9.12 24.02
CA LEU A 162 4.91 8.52 23.12
C LEU A 162 5.65 9.62 22.34
N ASN A 163 6.98 9.56 22.38
CA ASN A 163 7.87 10.50 21.73
C ASN A 163 9.01 9.71 21.06
N SER A 164 10.04 10.40 20.57
CA SER A 164 11.18 9.77 19.93
C SER A 164 12.44 10.62 20.02
N LEU A 165 13.58 9.99 19.83
CA LEU A 165 14.85 10.62 19.45
C LEU A 165 15.16 10.20 18.02
N ILE A 166 15.38 11.16 17.14
CA ILE A 166 15.75 10.92 15.76
C ILE A 166 17.23 11.26 15.65
N HIS A 167 18.04 10.26 15.33
CA HIS A 167 19.48 10.38 15.16
C HIS A 167 19.81 10.80 13.73
N ASP A 168 20.95 11.47 13.54
CA ASP A 168 21.41 11.90 12.20
C ASP A 168 21.59 10.71 11.23
N SER A 169 21.82 9.52 11.77
CA SER A 169 21.91 8.26 11.01
C SER A 169 20.59 7.80 10.40
N GLY A 170 19.46 8.45 10.71
CA GLY A 170 18.11 7.98 10.36
C GLY A 170 17.59 6.87 11.27
N LYS A 171 18.31 6.54 12.34
CA LYS A 171 17.82 5.68 13.42
C LYS A 171 16.83 6.47 14.28
N VAL A 172 15.73 5.84 14.67
CA VAL A 172 14.77 6.42 15.63
C VAL A 172 14.71 5.56 16.88
N THR A 173 14.88 6.18 18.04
CA THR A 173 14.68 5.55 19.35
C THR A 173 13.33 6.02 19.89
N PRO A 174 12.31 5.15 19.95
CA PRO A 174 11.03 5.51 20.56
C PRO A 174 11.22 5.78 22.05
N LEU A 175 10.55 6.81 22.56
CA LEU A 175 10.56 7.17 23.97
C LEU A 175 9.14 7.09 24.54
N LEU A 176 8.98 6.37 25.64
CA LEU A 176 7.77 6.37 26.45
C LEU A 176 8.01 7.27 27.67
N LEU A 177 7.16 8.28 27.83
CA LEU A 177 7.22 9.24 28.92
C LEU A 177 6.02 9.01 29.84
N MET A 178 6.28 8.54 31.05
CA MET A 178 5.26 8.20 32.03
C MET A 178 5.31 9.18 33.21
N PRO A 179 4.26 9.97 33.43
CA PRO A 179 4.22 10.88 34.57
C PRO A 179 3.99 10.11 35.87
N GLY A 180 4.76 10.46 36.90
CA GLY A 180 4.53 10.12 38.30
C GLY A 180 4.18 11.36 39.11
N ASN A 181 3.95 11.20 40.41
CA ASN A 181 3.48 12.30 41.27
C ASN A 181 4.50 13.45 41.38
N GLN A 182 5.79 13.14 41.52
CA GLN A 182 6.89 14.12 41.65
C GLN A 182 8.08 13.83 40.71
N PHE A 183 7.88 12.89 39.79
CA PHE A 183 8.92 12.44 38.87
C PHE A 183 8.30 12.09 37.53
N VAL A 184 9.13 12.02 36.49
CA VAL A 184 8.77 11.51 35.17
C VAL A 184 9.70 10.34 34.87
N THR A 185 9.12 9.19 34.55
CA THR A 185 9.87 8.04 34.08
C THR A 185 9.98 8.12 32.56
N VAL A 186 11.20 8.08 32.05
CA VAL A 186 11.51 8.06 30.63
C VAL A 186 12.07 6.70 30.29
N VAL A 187 11.47 6.05 29.30
CA VAL A 187 11.87 4.73 28.85
C VAL A 187 12.22 4.84 27.37
N ALA A 188 13.46 4.53 27.03
CA ALA A 188 13.89 4.41 25.65
C ALA A 188 13.68 2.96 25.20
N LEU A 189 12.79 2.77 24.24
CA LEU A 189 12.56 1.47 23.63
C LEU A 189 13.65 1.19 22.59
N GLU A 190 13.91 -0.09 22.34
CA GLU A 190 14.76 -0.47 21.23
C GLU A 190 14.20 0.08 19.90
N PRO A 191 15.04 0.46 18.93
CA PRO A 191 14.60 1.03 17.65
C PRO A 191 13.59 0.16 16.88
N THR A 192 13.73 -1.16 17.02
CA THR A 192 12.90 -2.18 16.40
C THR A 192 11.84 -2.74 17.33
N ALA A 193 11.63 -2.17 18.52
CA ALA A 193 10.65 -2.67 19.47
C ALA A 193 9.22 -2.56 18.92
N LEU A 194 8.90 -1.44 18.27
CA LEU A 194 7.55 -1.14 17.78
C LEU A 194 7.33 -1.62 16.34
N LEU A 195 8.28 -1.35 15.45
CA LEU A 195 8.25 -1.81 14.06
C LEU A 195 9.43 -2.74 13.82
N LYS A 196 9.12 -4.02 13.59
CA LYS A 196 10.10 -5.05 13.24
C LYS A 196 10.03 -5.23 11.72
N PRO A 197 11.01 -4.73 10.94
CA PRO A 197 11.07 -5.07 9.53
C PRO A 197 11.32 -6.58 9.43
N ALA A 198 10.30 -7.35 9.05
CA ALA A 198 10.48 -8.78 8.89
C ALA A 198 11.40 -9.05 7.67
N PRO A 199 12.36 -9.98 7.76
CA PRO A 199 13.16 -10.37 6.62
C PRO A 199 12.25 -10.82 5.47
N GLY A 200 12.33 -10.13 4.32
CA GLY A 200 11.51 -10.44 3.14
C GLY A 200 10.16 -9.73 3.04
N GLN A 201 9.78 -8.87 4.00
CA GLN A 201 8.62 -8.00 3.83
C GLN A 201 8.94 -6.83 2.89
N GLN A 202 8.27 -6.81 1.74
CA GLN A 202 8.35 -5.73 0.76
C GLN A 202 7.38 -4.61 1.17
N GLY A 203 7.86 -3.62 1.90
CA GLY A 203 7.03 -2.46 2.25
C GLY A 203 7.75 -1.45 3.14
N PHE A 204 7.40 -0.18 2.97
CA PHE A 204 7.87 0.90 3.83
C PHE A 204 6.82 1.21 4.90
N GLN A 205 7.26 1.29 6.15
CA GLN A 205 6.42 1.47 7.33
C GLN A 205 6.94 2.64 8.14
N ALA A 206 6.01 3.39 8.72
CA ALA A 206 6.31 4.41 9.71
C ALA A 206 5.17 4.51 10.72
N LEU A 207 5.55 4.59 11.99
CA LEU A 207 4.69 4.99 13.08
C LEU A 207 4.91 6.47 13.32
N ILE A 208 3.84 7.25 13.21
CA ILE A 208 3.88 8.70 13.38
C ILE A 208 2.85 9.13 14.41
N THR A 209 3.11 10.23 15.11
CA THR A 209 2.09 10.94 15.87
C THR A 209 1.17 11.72 14.93
N SER A 210 0.04 12.20 15.44
CA SER A 210 -0.85 13.13 14.71
C SER A 210 -0.11 14.38 14.23
N SER A 211 0.86 14.89 15.00
CA SER A 211 1.71 16.03 14.59
C SER A 211 2.65 15.74 13.41
N GLY A 212 2.67 14.51 12.90
CA GLY A 212 3.58 14.04 11.85
C GLY A 212 4.98 13.68 12.35
N ARG A 213 5.25 13.81 13.65
CA ARG A 213 6.49 13.34 14.26
C ARG A 213 6.62 11.83 14.13
N ILE A 214 7.76 11.36 13.62
CA ILE A 214 8.07 9.94 13.51
C ILE A 214 8.45 9.36 14.89
N ILE A 215 7.85 8.23 15.23
CA ILE A 215 8.13 7.46 16.45
C ILE A 215 9.01 6.25 16.15
N SER A 216 8.73 5.54 15.05
CA SER A 216 9.51 4.40 14.56
C SER A 216 9.26 4.26 13.05
N GLY A 217 10.16 3.61 12.31
CA GLY A 217 9.96 3.37 10.88
C GLY A 217 11.23 2.98 10.14
N ASN A 218 11.08 2.68 8.85
CA ASN A 218 12.22 2.38 7.98
C ASN A 218 13.18 3.57 7.90
N PRO A 219 14.52 3.33 7.91
CA PRO A 219 15.51 4.41 7.91
C PRO A 219 15.34 5.42 6.76
N GLU A 220 14.92 4.95 5.58
CA GLU A 220 14.71 5.81 4.41
C GLU A 220 13.53 6.76 4.60
N VAL A 221 12.44 6.28 5.20
CA VAL A 221 11.25 7.08 5.53
C VAL A 221 11.61 8.10 6.59
N VAL A 222 12.40 7.69 7.60
CA VAL A 222 12.84 8.57 8.68
C VAL A 222 13.69 9.73 8.14
N ARG A 223 14.70 9.41 7.32
CA ARG A 223 15.65 10.39 6.79
C ARG A 223 14.99 11.44 5.90
N GLN A 224 14.01 11.05 5.10
CA GLN A 224 13.32 11.97 4.19
C GLN A 224 12.10 12.65 4.84
N GLY A 225 11.55 12.04 5.89
CA GLY A 225 10.25 12.37 6.44
C GLY A 225 9.10 11.69 5.67
N PRO A 226 8.06 11.21 6.37
CA PRO A 226 6.98 10.40 5.76
C PRO A 226 6.24 11.15 4.65
N ARG A 227 5.96 12.45 4.84
CA ARG A 227 5.29 13.27 3.83
C ARG A 227 6.06 13.30 2.51
N ARG A 228 7.37 13.58 2.57
CA ARG A 228 8.23 13.67 1.39
C ARG A 228 8.50 12.30 0.78
N PHE A 229 8.79 11.31 1.61
CA PHE A 229 9.07 9.95 1.16
C PHE A 229 7.89 9.38 0.37
N PHE A 230 6.67 9.49 0.89
CA PHE A 230 5.47 8.98 0.22
C PHE A 230 4.89 9.93 -0.84
N GLY A 231 5.52 11.08 -1.11
CA GLY A 231 5.05 12.04 -2.10
C GLY A 231 3.68 12.64 -1.78
N LEU A 232 3.37 12.83 -0.50
CA LEU A 232 2.08 13.31 -0.04
C LEU A 232 2.06 14.84 0.00
N ASP A 233 0.98 15.45 -0.50
CA ASP A 233 0.67 16.84 -0.19
C ASP A 233 0.22 16.98 1.28
N GLU A 234 0.18 18.23 1.78
CA GLU A 234 -0.18 18.53 3.16
C GLU A 234 -1.56 18.00 3.53
N LYS A 235 -2.57 18.21 2.66
CA LYS A 235 -3.94 17.76 2.90
C LYS A 235 -4.06 16.24 2.99
N SER A 236 -3.34 15.51 2.14
CA SER A 236 -3.33 14.05 2.13
C SER A 236 -2.60 13.49 3.33
N PHE A 237 -1.48 14.12 3.72
CA PHE A 237 -0.75 13.75 4.93
C PHE A 237 -1.60 13.97 6.19
N ASP A 238 -2.23 15.15 6.33
CA ASP A 238 -3.07 15.46 7.48
C ASP A 238 -4.26 14.50 7.59
N ARG A 239 -4.88 14.17 6.45
CA ARG A 239 -5.95 13.17 6.38
C ARG A 239 -5.46 11.82 6.92
N LEU A 240 -4.30 11.35 6.46
CA LEU A 240 -3.74 10.07 6.87
C LEU A 240 -3.27 10.06 8.34
N ALA A 241 -2.82 11.20 8.87
CA ALA A 241 -2.30 11.32 10.23
C ALA A 241 -3.38 11.58 11.30
N HIS A 242 -4.51 12.22 10.93
CA HIS A 242 -5.54 12.65 11.88
C HIS A 242 -6.87 11.92 11.74
N GLU A 243 -7.30 11.56 10.53
CA GLU A 243 -8.60 10.91 10.40
C GLU A 243 -8.55 9.51 11.01
N SER A 244 -9.48 9.26 11.92
CA SER A 244 -9.64 8.01 12.68
C SER A 244 -10.05 6.80 11.83
N SER A 245 -10.05 6.93 10.50
CA SER A 245 -10.55 5.94 9.57
C SER A 245 -9.43 5.25 8.81
N ARG A 246 -9.68 3.99 8.45
CA ARG A 246 -8.79 3.16 7.63
C ARG A 246 -8.73 3.80 6.25
N GLN A 247 -7.58 4.39 5.90
CA GLN A 247 -7.40 5.07 4.63
C GLN A 247 -6.48 4.25 3.75
N ILE A 248 -6.86 4.03 2.49
CA ILE A 248 -5.94 3.55 1.44
C ILE A 248 -5.85 4.64 0.39
N SER A 249 -4.63 5.10 0.13
CA SER A 249 -4.31 5.96 -0.99
C SER A 249 -3.39 5.23 -1.96
N THR A 250 -3.51 5.52 -3.25
CA THR A 250 -2.50 5.09 -4.23
C THR A 250 -1.47 6.20 -4.34
N ILE A 251 -0.21 5.88 -4.11
CA ILE A 251 0.91 6.80 -4.24
C ILE A 251 1.82 6.33 -5.39
N LYS A 252 2.65 7.25 -5.89
CA LYS A 252 3.74 6.91 -6.81
C LYS A 252 5.07 7.10 -6.10
N LEU A 253 5.91 6.07 -6.12
CA LEU A 253 7.27 6.10 -5.58
C LEU A 253 8.19 5.58 -6.68
N ALA A 254 9.17 6.38 -7.12
CA ALA A 254 10.10 6.02 -8.20
C ALA A 254 9.41 5.48 -9.47
N GLU A 255 8.34 6.16 -9.92
CA GLU A 255 7.49 5.77 -11.07
C GLU A 255 6.63 4.50 -10.90
N GLU A 256 6.78 3.79 -9.77
CA GLU A 256 5.93 2.64 -9.43
C GLU A 256 4.73 3.05 -8.57
N LYS A 257 3.60 2.39 -8.76
CA LYS A 257 2.36 2.65 -8.00
C LYS A 257 2.32 1.75 -6.77
N PHE A 258 2.17 2.36 -5.59
CA PHE A 258 2.03 1.66 -4.32
C PHE A 258 0.69 1.97 -3.66
N TYR A 259 0.20 1.03 -2.85
CA TYR A 259 -0.88 1.29 -1.90
C TYR A 259 -0.29 1.74 -0.57
N LEU A 260 -0.72 2.91 -0.10
CA LEU A 260 -0.40 3.42 1.22
C LEU A 260 -1.63 3.27 2.10
N SER A 261 -1.52 2.45 3.14
CA SER A 261 -2.55 2.29 4.17
C SER A 261 -2.17 3.05 5.43
N SER A 262 -3.11 3.81 6.01
CA SER A 262 -2.98 4.38 7.36
C SER A 262 -4.02 3.77 8.29
N VAL A 263 -3.56 3.39 9.49
CA VAL A 263 -4.39 2.83 10.56
C VAL A 263 -3.92 3.46 11.86
N LYS A 264 -4.88 3.96 12.66
CA LYS A 264 -4.60 4.45 14.01
C LYS A 264 -4.23 3.27 14.92
N VAL A 265 -3.14 3.40 15.67
CA VAL A 265 -2.79 2.48 16.75
C VAL A 265 -3.87 2.58 17.84
N PRO A 266 -4.48 1.46 18.28
CA PRO A 266 -5.42 1.47 19.38
C PRO A 266 -4.81 2.07 20.65
N ASN A 267 -5.63 2.75 21.44
CA ASN A 267 -5.26 3.44 22.70
C ASN A 267 -4.39 4.70 22.49
#